data_AF-A0AAD4S8L2-F1
#
_entry.id   AF-A0AAD4S8L2-F1
#
_cell.length_a   1.000
_cell.length_b   1.000
_cell.length_c   1.000
_cell.angle_alpha   90.00
_cell.angle_beta   90.00
_cell.angle_gamma   90.00
#
_symmetry.space_group_name_H-M   'P 1'
#
loop_
_entity.id
_entity.type
_entity.pdbx_description
1 polymer ?
#
loop_
_entity_poly.entity_id
_entity_poly.type
_entity_poly.pdbx_seq_one_letter_code
_entity_poly.pdbx_strand_id
1 'polypeptide(L)'
;MYENFGDLGMNIKIMVDDFQQIAKSNQNFQTIEDMDKFVDNDPEYRKNHGNVSKHVTMVTEMSKISEDRKLMLVSQTEQDLACNGGKIAAFEAHESFKQ
;
A
#
# COMPACT_ATOMS: atom_id res chain seq x y z
N MET A 1 7.87 -11.83 -10.73
CA MET A 1 7.59 -10.58 -11.47
C MET A 1 7.51 -9.48 -10.42
N TYR A 2 8.10 -8.31 -10.65
CA TYR A 2 8.08 -7.20 -9.68
C TYR A 2 6.93 -6.25 -10.03
N GLU A 3 6.23 -5.77 -9.01
CA GLU A 3 5.05 -4.90 -9.17
C GLU A 3 5.43 -3.42 -9.00
N ASN A 4 4.73 -2.52 -9.68
CA ASN A 4 4.90 -1.08 -9.46
C ASN A 4 4.10 -0.61 -8.24
N PHE A 5 4.27 0.67 -7.87
CA PHE A 5 3.64 1.23 -6.67
C PHE A 5 2.10 1.22 -6.72
N GLY A 6 1.49 1.39 -7.89
CA GLY A 6 0.05 1.32 -8.07
C GLY A 6 -0.49 -0.09 -7.88
N ASP A 7 0.14 -1.07 -8.52
CA ASP A 7 -0.21 -2.49 -8.38
C ASP A 7 -0.05 -2.97 -6.93
N LEU A 8 1.05 -2.55 -6.26
CA LEU A 8 1.28 -2.81 -4.84
C LEU A 8 0.14 -2.28 -3.96
N GLY A 9 -0.31 -1.05 -4.22
CA GLY A 9 -1.43 -0.45 -3.51
C GLY A 9 -2.73 -1.24 -3.68
N MET A 10 -3.01 -1.69 -4.92
CA MET A 10 -4.19 -2.53 -5.21
C MET A 10 -4.12 -3.88 -4.48
N ASN A 11 -2.95 -4.52 -4.45
CA ASN A 11 -2.78 -5.79 -3.77
C ASN A 11 -2.92 -5.68 -2.25
N ILE A 12 -2.43 -4.60 -1.65
CA ILE A 12 -2.65 -4.35 -0.22
C ILE A 12 -4.13 -4.09 0.07
N LYS A 13 -4.83 -3.39 -0.83
CA LYS A 13 -6.28 -3.19 -0.71
C LYS A 13 -7.02 -4.52 -0.74
N ILE A 14 -6.66 -5.45 -1.64
CA ILE A 14 -7.21 -6.82 -1.66
C ILE A 14 -6.91 -7.53 -0.33
N MET A 15 -5.67 -7.46 0.16
CA MET A 15 -5.26 -8.07 1.44
C MET A 15 -6.10 -7.55 2.63
N VAL A 16 -6.40 -6.26 2.65
CA VAL A 16 -7.26 -5.63 3.67
C VAL A 16 -8.70 -6.12 3.53
N ASP A 17 -9.26 -6.13 2.32
CA ASP A 17 -10.63 -6.57 2.05
C ASP A 17 -10.84 -8.03 2.48
N ASP A 18 -9.91 -8.93 2.14
CA ASP A 18 -9.94 -10.34 2.52
C ASP A 18 -9.87 -10.51 4.05
N PHE A 19 -8.96 -9.79 4.70
CA PHE A 19 -8.84 -9.82 6.15
C PHE A 19 -10.11 -9.30 6.85
N GLN A 20 -10.76 -8.26 6.31
CA GLN A 20 -12.01 -7.75 6.86
C GLN A 20 -13.16 -8.74 6.76
N GLN A 21 -13.21 -9.56 5.70
CA GLN A 21 -14.21 -10.63 5.60
C GLN A 21 -14.03 -11.67 6.71
N ILE A 22 -12.79 -12.11 6.95
CA ILE A 22 -12.44 -13.07 8.01
C ILE A 22 -12.70 -12.45 9.41
N ALA A 23 -12.36 -11.18 9.60
CA ALA A 23 -12.57 -10.50 10.88
C ALA A 23 -14.07 -10.41 11.23
N LYS A 24 -14.95 -10.19 10.25
CA LYS A 24 -16.40 -10.15 10.47
C LYS A 24 -16.97 -11.52 10.83
N SER A 25 -16.49 -12.60 10.22
CA SER A 25 -16.92 -13.96 10.59
C SER A 25 -16.47 -14.34 12.01
N ASN A 26 -15.31 -13.87 12.44
CA ASN A 26 -14.75 -14.16 13.77
C ASN A 26 -15.38 -13.36 14.93
N GLN A 27 -16.39 -12.51 14.68
CA GLN A 27 -17.08 -11.75 15.73
C GLN A 27 -18.43 -12.33 16.15
N ASN A 28 -18.96 -13.33 15.42
CA ASN A 28 -20.27 -13.92 15.68
C ASN A 28 -20.14 -15.36 16.18
N PHE A 29 -20.16 -15.56 17.50
CA PHE A 29 -20.20 -16.89 18.12
C PHE A 29 -21.63 -17.22 18.56
N GLN A 30 -22.22 -18.28 17.99
CA GLN A 30 -23.57 -18.72 18.36
C GLN A 30 -23.56 -20.02 19.17
N THR A 31 -22.48 -20.81 19.08
CA THR A 31 -22.34 -22.11 19.73
C THR A 31 -20.97 -22.29 20.38
N ILE A 32 -20.83 -23.31 21.24
CA ILE A 32 -19.53 -23.71 21.82
C ILE A 32 -18.59 -24.27 20.74
N GLU A 33 -19.14 -24.94 19.71
CA GLU A 33 -18.38 -25.45 18.57
C GLU A 33 -17.75 -24.32 17.75
N ASP A 34 -18.40 -23.15 17.67
CA ASP A 34 -17.81 -21.96 17.04
C ASP A 34 -16.64 -21.40 17.84
N MET A 35 -16.71 -21.49 19.18
CA MET A 35 -15.61 -21.06 20.05
C MET A 35 -14.38 -21.97 19.90
N ASP A 36 -14.58 -23.28 19.77
CA ASP A 36 -13.50 -24.25 19.56
C ASP A 36 -12.77 -23.99 18.24
N LYS A 37 -13.53 -23.86 17.14
CA LYS A 37 -12.99 -23.50 15.82
C LYS A 37 -12.28 -22.15 15.83
N PHE A 38 -12.74 -21.20 16.62
CA PHE A 38 -12.07 -19.90 16.73
C PHE A 38 -10.69 -20.03 17.37
N VAL A 39 -10.58 -20.77 18.48
CA VAL A 39 -9.30 -20.99 19.17
C VAL A 39 -8.29 -21.68 18.25
N ASP A 40 -8.74 -22.62 17.42
CA ASP A 40 -7.89 -23.29 16.43
C ASP A 40 -7.39 -22.33 15.34
N ASN A 41 -8.23 -21.38 14.90
CA ASN A 41 -7.91 -20.43 13.82
C ASN A 41 -7.24 -19.14 14.30
N ASP A 42 -7.30 -18.82 15.59
CA ASP A 42 -6.80 -17.59 16.20
C ASP A 42 -5.28 -17.34 15.95
N PRO A 43 -4.38 -18.35 15.98
CA PRO A 43 -2.98 -18.15 15.60
C PRO A 43 -2.80 -17.64 14.16
N GLU A 44 -3.56 -18.20 13.21
CA GLU A 44 -3.51 -17.77 11.81
C GLU A 44 -4.13 -16.37 11.64
N TYR A 45 -5.25 -16.11 12.32
CA TYR A 45 -5.87 -14.79 12.35
C TYR A 45 -4.89 -13.71 12.82
N ARG A 46 -4.18 -13.93 13.93
CA ARG A 46 -3.17 -13.00 14.44
C ARG A 46 -2.03 -12.78 13.45
N LYS A 47 -1.57 -13.84 12.80
CA LYS A 47 -0.52 -13.74 11.77
C LYS A 47 -0.97 -12.87 10.61
N ASN A 48 -2.19 -13.10 10.11
CA ASN A 48 -2.76 -12.33 9.00
C ASN A 48 -2.99 -10.87 9.39
N HIS A 49 -3.49 -10.62 10.61
CA HIS A 49 -3.61 -9.27 11.17
C HIS A 49 -2.27 -8.53 11.20
N GLY A 50 -1.23 -9.19 11.70
CA GLY A 50 0.13 -8.63 11.76
C GLY A 50 0.70 -8.32 10.37
N ASN A 51 0.43 -9.17 9.38
CA ASN A 51 0.88 -8.94 8.01
C ASN A 51 0.15 -7.75 7.38
N VAL A 52 -1.19 -7.70 7.48
CA VAL A 52 -2.00 -6.58 6.98
C VAL A 52 -1.53 -5.27 7.60
N SER A 53 -1.37 -5.23 8.93
CA SER A 53 -0.90 -4.03 9.64
C SER A 53 0.45 -3.56 9.11
N LYS A 54 1.44 -4.47 8.99
CA LYS A 54 2.78 -4.12 8.49
C LYS A 54 2.71 -3.54 7.07
N HIS A 55 2.03 -4.21 6.15
CA HIS A 55 2.01 -3.79 4.75
C HIS A 55 1.24 -2.49 4.54
N VAL A 56 0.11 -2.31 5.24
CA VAL A 56 -0.63 -1.03 5.23
C VAL A 56 0.26 0.09 5.76
N THR A 57 0.91 -0.09 6.92
CA THR A 57 1.81 0.93 7.48
C THR A 57 2.93 1.30 6.50
N MET A 58 3.58 0.31 5.88
CA MET A 58 4.64 0.59 4.91
C MET A 58 4.13 1.39 3.72
N VAL A 59 3.01 1.00 3.10
CA VAL A 59 2.48 1.76 1.94
C VAL A 59 1.97 3.14 2.33
N THR A 60 1.39 3.31 3.51
CA THR A 60 1.01 4.63 4.02
C THR A 60 2.23 5.55 4.14
N GLU A 61 3.32 5.07 4.75
CA GLU A 61 4.54 5.88 4.87
C GLU A 61 5.20 6.15 3.50
N MET A 62 5.18 5.17 2.59
CA MET A 62 5.68 5.37 1.22
C MET A 62 4.85 6.41 0.45
N SER A 63 3.51 6.38 0.57
CA SER A 63 2.62 7.38 -0.05
C SER A 63 2.92 8.76 0.49
N LYS A 64 3.02 8.89 1.81
CA LYS A 64 3.37 10.15 2.48
C LYS A 64 4.70 10.71 1.99
N ILE A 65 5.75 9.90 1.92
CA ILE A 65 7.07 10.34 1.40
C ILE A 65 6.97 10.75 -0.08
N SER A 66 6.21 10.01 -0.89
CA SER A 66 6.00 10.32 -2.30
C SER A 66 5.32 11.68 -2.49
N GLU A 67 4.31 11.96 -1.67
CA GLU A 67 3.56 13.22 -1.65
C GLU A 67 4.42 14.38 -1.11
N ASP A 68 4.97 14.24 0.09
CA ASP A 68 5.77 15.27 0.78
C ASP A 68 6.96 15.75 -0.06
N ARG A 69 7.57 14.83 -0.82
CA ARG A 69 8.73 15.12 -1.68
C ARG A 69 8.36 15.30 -3.15
N LYS A 70 7.06 15.32 -3.49
CA LYS A 70 6.53 15.45 -4.86
C LYS A 70 7.22 14.46 -5.84
N LEU A 71 7.47 13.22 -5.42
CA LEU A 71 8.33 12.27 -6.14
C LEU A 71 7.77 11.82 -7.49
N MET A 72 6.45 11.88 -7.68
CA MET A 72 5.85 11.61 -9.00
C MET A 72 6.30 12.62 -10.05
N LEU A 73 6.38 13.90 -9.69
CA LEU A 73 6.86 14.96 -10.59
C LEU A 73 8.38 14.85 -10.83
N VAL A 74 9.14 14.49 -9.79
CA VAL A 74 10.59 14.22 -9.92
C VAL A 74 10.83 13.08 -10.90
N SER A 75 10.16 11.94 -10.67
CA SER A 75 10.23 10.76 -11.55
C SER A 75 9.80 11.07 -12.98
N GLN A 76 8.68 11.80 -13.13
CA GLN A 76 8.33 12.70 -14.23
C GLN A 76 9.52 13.20 -15.06
N THR A 77 10.16 14.17 -14.44
CA THR A 77 11.22 14.99 -15.03
C THR A 77 12.47 14.18 -15.35
N GLU A 78 12.82 13.23 -14.48
CA GLU A 78 13.96 12.32 -14.68
C GLU A 78 13.77 11.44 -15.93
N GLN A 79 12.57 10.91 -16.13
CA GLN A 79 12.24 10.10 -17.30
C GLN A 79 12.29 10.92 -18.59
N ASP A 80 11.73 12.14 -18.58
CA ASP A 80 11.79 13.03 -19.73
C ASP A 80 13.23 13.44 -20.09
N LEU A 81 14.07 13.71 -19.09
CA LEU A 81 15.49 14.01 -19.31
C LEU A 81 16.24 12.80 -19.90
N ALA A 82 16.01 11.61 -19.36
CA ALA A 82 16.71 10.40 -19.77
C ALA A 82 16.30 9.92 -21.17
N CYS A 83 15.01 10.05 -21.52
CA CYS A 83 14.45 9.47 -22.74
C CYS A 83 14.21 10.49 -23.87
N ASN A 84 13.91 11.75 -23.55
CA ASN A 84 13.41 12.75 -24.51
C ASN A 84 14.42 13.89 -24.82
N GLY A 85 15.67 13.82 -24.34
CA GLY A 85 16.75 14.72 -24.78
C GLY A 85 16.59 16.20 -24.36
N GLY A 86 16.01 16.43 -23.18
CA GLY A 86 15.45 17.71 -22.74
C GLY A 86 16.30 18.96 -22.94
N LYS A 87 15.68 19.98 -23.56
CA LYS A 87 16.02 21.41 -23.40
C LYS A 87 14.71 22.21 -23.43
N ILE A 88 14.47 22.98 -22.36
CA ILE A 88 13.29 23.84 -22.07
C ILE A 88 12.29 23.25 -21.03
N ALA A 89 11.62 22.13 -21.29
CA ALA A 89 10.56 21.62 -20.37
C ALA A 89 11.05 21.26 -18.94
N ALA A 90 12.25 20.69 -18.81
CA ALA A 90 12.83 20.34 -17.51
C ALA A 90 13.19 21.57 -16.64
N PHE A 91 13.39 22.74 -17.26
CA PHE A 91 13.75 23.98 -16.55
C PHE A 91 12.53 24.63 -15.88
N GLU A 92 11.36 24.59 -16.55
CA GLU A 92 10.08 25.09 -15.99
C GLU A 92 9.58 24.22 -14.83
N ALA A 93 9.79 22.91 -14.89
CA ALA A 93 9.48 22.00 -13.78
C ALA A 93 10.31 22.32 -12.52
N HIS A 94 11.62 22.60 -12.67
CA HIS A 94 12.47 22.98 -11.55
C HIS A 94 11.98 24.26 -10.84
N GLU A 95 11.57 25.30 -11.58
CA GLU A 95 11.08 26.53 -10.96
C GLU A 95 9.78 26.30 -10.17
N SER A 96 8.96 25.34 -10.58
CA SER A 96 7.75 24.89 -9.86
C SER A 96 8.06 24.15 -8.54
N PHE A 97 9.27 23.62 -8.37
CA PHE A 97 9.73 23.01 -7.12
C PHE A 97 10.19 24.04 -6.07
N LYS A 98 10.48 25.28 -6.48
CA LYS A 98 10.94 26.35 -5.58
C LYS A 98 9.80 27.14 -4.92
N GLN A 99 8.57 27.03 -5.42
CA GLN A 99 7.34 27.55 -4.78
C GLN A 99 6.69 26.47 -3.90
#